data_AF-A0A5J4WSP2-F1
#
_entry.id   AF-A0A5J4WSP2-F1
#
_cell.length_a   1.000
_cell.length_b   1.000
_cell.length_c   1.000
_cell.angle_alpha   90.00
_cell.angle_beta   90.00
_cell.angle_gamma   90.00
#
_symmetry.space_group_name_H-M   'P 1'
#
loop_
_entity.id
_entity.type
_entity.pdbx_description
1 polymer ?
#
loop_
_entity_poly.entity_id
_entity_poly.type
_entity_poly.pdbx_seq_one_letter_code
_entity_poly.pdbx_strand_id
1 'polypeptide(L)' 'MSTTEQYFEVIVDYGGVEGDANYIPVKKGDQVRLIKKKHKYLKVSKDGHIGKVPKRILNPYSDNERQKTQLIND' A
#
# COMPACT_ATOMS: atom_id res chain seq x y z
N MET A 1 20.45 3.68 -9.32
CA MET A 1 19.29 2.86 -9.73
C MET A 1 18.07 3.40 -8.98
N SER A 2 17.23 4.19 -9.63
CA SER A 2 15.96 4.66 -9.04
C SER A 2 15.01 3.47 -8.98
N THR A 3 14.85 2.86 -7.81
CA THR A 3 13.74 1.95 -7.57
C THR A 3 12.48 2.80 -7.48
N THR A 4 11.66 2.79 -8.54
CA THR A 4 10.41 3.54 -8.56
C THR A 4 9.55 3.10 -7.39
N GLU A 5 9.34 4.00 -6.44
CA GLU A 5 8.57 3.70 -5.24
C GLU A 5 7.09 3.61 -5.61
N GLN A 6 6.53 2.40 -5.54
CA GLN A 6 5.11 2.17 -5.83
C GLN A 6 4.30 2.19 -4.55
N TYR A 7 3.21 2.96 -4.55
CA TYR A 7 2.29 3.11 -3.42
C TYR A 7 0.88 2.67 -3.80
N PHE A 8 0.13 2.27 -2.79
CA PHE A 8 -1.26 1.84 -2.90
C PHE A 8 -2.09 2.49 -1.80
N GLU A 9 -3.34 2.80 -2.10
CA GLU A 9 -4.36 3.15 -1.13
C GLU A 9 -5.11 1.89 -0.69
N VAL A 10 -5.34 1.76 0.60
CA VAL A 10 -6.21 0.73 1.17
C VAL A 10 -7.67 1.17 1.01
N ILE A 11 -8.49 0.37 0.34
CA ILE A 11 -9.88 0.75 0.03
C ILE A 11 -10.92 0.19 1.01
N VAL A 12 -10.51 -0.72 1.90
CA VAL A 12 -11.36 -1.33 2.94
C VAL A 12 -10.52 -1.69 4.16
N ASP A 13 -11.12 -1.55 5.35
CA ASP A 13 -10.51 -1.98 6.60
C ASP A 13 -10.14 -3.47 6.58
N TYR A 14 -8.99 -3.79 7.16
CA TYR A 14 -8.49 -5.14 7.28
C TYR A 14 -7.79 -5.32 8.62
N GLY A 15 -8.30 -6.23 9.46
CA GLY A 15 -7.78 -6.48 10.80
C GLY A 15 -6.51 -7.34 10.85
N GLY A 16 -6.04 -7.87 9.72
CA GLY A 16 -5.02 -8.92 9.69
C GLY A 16 -5.63 -10.32 9.73
N VAL A 17 -4.81 -11.30 10.08
CA VAL A 17 -5.23 -12.69 10.32
C VAL A 17 -4.87 -13.03 11.76
N GLU A 18 -5.86 -13.45 12.55
CA GLU A 18 -5.64 -13.85 13.95
C GLU A 18 -4.58 -14.97 14.04
N GLY A 19 -3.59 -14.78 14.89
CA GLY A 19 -2.47 -15.72 15.05
C GLY A 19 -1.38 -15.67 13.96
N ASP A 20 -1.54 -14.87 12.90
CA ASP A 20 -0.51 -14.70 11.86
C ASP A 20 0.00 -13.25 11.78
N ALA A 21 1.08 -12.98 12.54
CA ALA A 21 1.76 -11.69 12.59
C ALA A 21 2.39 -11.25 11.25
N ASN A 22 2.39 -12.10 10.21
CA ASN A 22 2.80 -11.66 8.89
C ASN A 22 1.77 -10.76 8.21
N TYR A 23 0.51 -10.79 8.63
CA TYR A 23 -0.55 -9.91 8.12
C TYR A 23 -0.74 -8.75 9.08
N ILE A 24 -0.56 -7.52 8.59
CA ILE A 24 -0.69 -6.32 9.40
C ILE A 24 -2.09 -5.73 9.25
N PRO A 25 -2.65 -5.12 10.32
CA PRO A 25 -3.90 -4.39 10.22
C PRO A 25 -3.70 -3.11 9.42
N VAL A 26 -4.68 -2.77 8.59
CA VAL A 26 -4.77 -1.52 7.83
C VAL A 26 -6.21 -0.99 7.81
N LYS A 27 -6.36 0.31 7.61
CA LYS A 27 -7.62 1.03 7.54
C LYS A 27 -7.82 1.61 6.16
N LYS A 28 -9.09 1.74 5.76
CA LYS A 28 -9.44 2.45 4.52
C LYS A 28 -8.83 3.86 4.55
N GLY A 29 -8.21 4.25 3.44
CA GLY A 29 -7.47 5.52 3.29
C GLY A 29 -6.00 5.43 3.69
N ASP A 30 -5.54 4.32 4.29
CA ASP A 30 -4.11 4.14 4.54
C ASP A 30 -3.33 4.10 3.22
N GLN A 31 -2.21 4.84 3.17
CA GLN A 31 -1.23 4.72 2.12
C GLN A 31 -0.15 3.72 2.52
N VAL A 32 0.06 2.70 1.68
CA VAL A 32 1.09 1.67 1.91
C VAL A 32 2.10 1.63 0.78
N ARG A 33 3.36 1.39 1.12
CA ARG A 33 4.45 1.28 0.14
C ARG A 33 4.66 -0.19 -0.24
N LEU A 34 4.75 -0.48 -1.52
CA LEU A 34 5.07 -1.82 -2.00
C LEU A 34 6.53 -2.20 -1.71
N ILE A 35 6.72 -3.36 -1.09
CA ILE A 35 8.02 -4.02 -0.91
C ILE A 35 8.17 -5.19 -1.89
N LYS A 36 7.12 -6.02 -2.05
CA LYS A 36 7.16 -7.19 -2.94
C LYS A 36 5.78 -7.57 -3.48
N LYS A 37 5.70 -7.85 -4.78
CA LYS A 37 4.49 -8.39 -5.42
C LYS A 37 4.41 -9.92 -5.22
N LYS A 38 3.24 -10.42 -4.83
CA LYS A 38 2.89 -11.85 -4.81
C LYS A 38 1.47 -12.03 -5.39
N HIS A 39 1.09 -13.27 -5.67
CA HIS A 39 -0.17 -13.56 -6.36
C HIS A 39 -1.41 -13.17 -5.53
N LYS A 40 -1.48 -13.59 -4.26
CA LYS A 40 -2.64 -13.35 -3.37
C LYS A 40 -2.54 -12.08 -2.51
N TYR A 41 -1.32 -11.64 -2.21
CA TYR A 41 -1.06 -10.50 -1.32
C TYR A 41 0.07 -9.63 -1.88
N LEU A 42 0.17 -8.40 -1.40
CA LEU A 42 1.37 -7.58 -1.53
C LEU A 42 2.08 -7.55 -0.18
N LYS A 43 3.41 -7.65 -0.18
CA LYS A 43 4.22 -7.30 0.99
C LYS A 43 4.43 -5.80 0.94
N VAL A 44 3.98 -5.10 1.98
CA VAL A 44 3.97 -3.64 2.04
C VAL A 44 4.65 -3.15 3.32
N SER A 45 5.04 -1.88 3.32
CA SER A 45 5.48 -1.14 4.50
C SER A 45 4.45 -0.06 4.84
N LYS A 46 4.12 0.06 6.13
CA LYS A 46 3.27 1.11 6.71
C LYS A 46 3.78 1.44 8.11
N ASP A 47 4.04 2.72 8.41
CA ASP A 47 4.45 3.21 9.74
C ASP A 47 5.59 2.39 10.38
N GLY A 48 6.61 2.03 9.57
CA GLY A 48 7.74 1.21 10.01
C GLY A 48 7.45 -0.30 10.12
N HIS A 49 6.20 -0.73 9.99
CA HIS A 49 5.79 -2.14 10.01
C HIS A 49 5.77 -2.73 8.60
N ILE A 50 6.24 -3.96 8.47
CA ILE A 50 6.25 -4.68 7.19
C ILE A 50 5.36 -5.92 7.29
N GLY A 51 4.38 -6.03 6.40
CA GLY A 51 3.42 -7.13 6.43
C GLY A 51 2.76 -7.42 5.09
N LYS A 52 1.94 -8.46 5.08
CA LYS A 52 1.13 -8.91 3.95
C LYS A 52 -0.23 -8.25 4.02
N VAL A 53 -0.68 -7.73 2.89
CA VAL A 53 -2.03 -7.17 2.72
C VAL A 53 -2.66 -7.79 1.46
N PRO A 54 -3.92 -8.26 1.49
CA PRO A 54 -4.57 -8.86 0.32
C PRO A 54 -4.57 -7.91 -0.88
N LYS A 55 -4.20 -8.41 -2.06
CA LYS A 55 -4.10 -7.55 -3.26
C LYS A 55 -5.45 -6.90 -3.63
N ARG A 56 -6.56 -7.61 -3.37
CA ARG A 56 -7.93 -7.17 -3.69
C ARG A 56 -8.40 -5.92 -2.93
N ILE A 57 -7.69 -5.54 -1.87
CA ILE A 57 -8.05 -4.37 -1.03
C ILE A 57 -7.11 -3.19 -1.25
N LEU A 58 -6.29 -3.25 -2.29
CA LEU A 58 -5.28 -2.24 -2.61
C LEU A 58 -5.56 -1.64 -3.98
N ASN A 59 -5.75 -0.33 -4.02
CA ASN A 59 -5.85 0.43 -5.27
C ASN A 59 -4.47 1.07 -5.56
N PRO A 60 -3.82 0.77 -6.70
CA PRO A 60 -2.63 1.52 -7.07
C PRO A 60 -3.03 2.97 -7.28
N TYR A 61 -2.25 3.91 -6.76
CA TYR A 61 -2.36 5.28 -7.25
C TYR A 61 -2.05 5.24 -8.74
N SER A 62 -3.04 5.59 -9.57
CA SER A 62 -2.76 5.83 -10.98
C SER A 62 -1.84 7.05 -11.07
N ASP A 63 -0.79 6.99 -11.89
CA ASP A 63 0.20 8.07 -12.05
C ASP A 63 -0.45 9.43 -12.42
N ASN A 64 -1.72 9.41 -12.82
CA ASN A 64 -2.54 10.56 -13.16
C ASN A 64 -2.90 11.46 -11.96
N GLU A 65 -2.86 10.96 -10.71
CA GLU A 65 -3.20 11.79 -9.53
C GLU A 65 -1.98 12.44 -8.87
N ARG A 66 -0.78 11.87 -9.00
CA ARG A 66 0.44 12.46 -8.43
C ARG A 66 0.92 13.69 -9.20
N GLN A 67 0.63 13.79 -10.49
CA GLN A 67 0.96 14.98 -11.28
C GLN A 67 0.11 16.20 -10.88
N LYS A 68 -1.05 16.01 -10.25
CA LYS A 68 -1.91 17.12 -9.81
C LYS A 68 -1.40 17.86 -8.57
N THR A 69 -0.58 17.22 -7.73
CA THR A 69 -0.05 17.86 -6.50
C THR A 69 1.31 18.54 -6.71
N GLN A 70 2.00 18.25 -7.82
CA GLN A 70 3.27 18.90 -8.16
C GLN A 70 3.13 20.16 -9.01
N LEU A 71 1.97 20.40 -9.63
CA LEU A 71 1.72 21.58 -10.49
C LEU A 71 1.09 22.78 -9.76
N ILE A 72 0.85 22.71 -8.45
CA ILE A 72 0.19 23.79 -7.69
C ILE A 72 1.20 24.59 -6.83
N ASN A 73 2.49 24.25 -6.90
CA ASN A 73 3.53 24.91 -6.10
C ASN A 73 4.60 25.64 -6.94
N ASP A 74 4.26 26.09 -8.15
CA ASP A 74 5.10 27.00 -8.95
C ASP A 74 4.43 28.38 -9.11
#